data_AF-A0A1W2F2H2-F1
#
_entry.id   AF-A0A1W2F2H2-F1
#
_cell.length_a   1.000
_cell.length_b   1.000
_cell.length_c   1.000
_cell.angle_alpha   90.00
_cell.angle_beta   90.00
_cell.angle_gamma   90.00
#
_symmetry.space_group_name_H-M   'P 1'
#
loop_
_entity.id
_entity.type
_entity.pdbx_description
1 polymer ?
#
loop_
_entity_poly.entity_id
_entity_poly.type
_entity_poly.pdbx_seq_one_letter_code
_entity_poly.pdbx_strand_id
1 'polypeptide(L)' 'MEELIMEAYRKAETKDFFAITVHVERLLKKYYSLRDPRTWITTGEVRRILERQGLVFGDSWAVA' A
#
# COMPACT_ATOMS: atom_id res chain seq x y z
N MET A 1 1.25 -9.42 5.56
CA MET A 1 0.56 -8.22 5.07
C MET A 1 1.46 -7.00 5.15
N GLU A 2 1.97 -6.66 6.33
CA GLU A 2 2.94 -5.58 6.52
C GLU A 2 4.17 -5.72 5.59
N GLU A 3 4.80 -6.90 5.52
CA GLU A 3 5.93 -7.14 4.60
C GLU A 3 5.59 -6.84 3.14
N LEU A 4 4.35 -7.13 2.74
CA LEU A 4 3.84 -6.96 1.37
C LEU A 4 3.59 -5.49 1.07
N ILE A 5 3.13 -4.72 2.07
CA ILE A 5 3.03 -3.26 2.02
C ILE A 5 4.42 -2.61 1.97
N MET A 6 5.37 -3.11 2.75
CA MET A 6 6.76 -2.63 2.71
C MET A 6 7.44 -2.95 1.37
N GLU A 7 7.14 -4.11 0.78
CA GLU A 7 7.58 -4.46 -0.57
C GLU A 7 6.96 -3.52 -1.61
N ALA A 8 5.66 -3.24 -1.52
CA ALA A 8 4.99 -2.28 -2.37
C ALA A 8 5.61 -0.88 -2.25
N TYR A 9 5.86 -0.42 -1.02
CA TYR A 9 6.51 0.87 -0.77
C TYR A 9 7.91 0.95 -1.37
N ARG A 10 8.71 -0.12 -1.29
CA ARG A 10 10.05 -0.17 -1.90
C ARG A 10 9.99 -0.17 -3.44
N LYS A 11 8.99 -0.84 -4.01
CA LYS A 11 8.81 -0.98 -5.47
C LYS A 11 8.08 0.18 -6.13
N ALA A 12 7.35 0.99 -5.38
CA ALA A 12 6.67 2.16 -5.90
C ALA A 12 7.69 3.16 -6.46
N GLU A 13 7.49 3.55 -7.72
CA GLU A 13 8.35 4.48 -8.45
C GLU A 13 8.37 5.85 -7.77
N THR A 14 7.22 6.32 -7.30
CA THR A 14 7.09 7.50 -6.46
C THR A 14 6.68 7.10 -5.04
N LYS A 15 7.00 7.96 -4.06
CA LYS A 15 6.49 7.80 -2.69
C LYS A 15 5.08 8.37 -2.53
N ASP A 16 4.31 8.48 -3.60
CA ASP A 16 2.91 8.88 -3.52
C ASP A 16 2.07 7.72 -2.99
N PHE A 17 1.15 8.04 -2.08
CA PHE A 17 0.29 7.04 -1.44
C PHE A 17 -0.48 6.20 -2.47
N PHE A 18 -0.99 6.85 -3.53
CA PHE A 18 -1.69 6.17 -4.62
C PHE A 18 -0.80 5.14 -5.32
N ALA A 19 0.43 5.50 -5.68
CA ALA A 19 1.38 4.60 -6.33
C ALA A 19 1.67 3.38 -5.45
N ILE A 20 1.89 3.60 -4.14
CA ILE A 20 2.10 2.53 -3.16
C ILE A 20 0.89 1.59 -3.12
N THR A 21 -0.33 2.12 -3.04
CA THR A 21 -1.56 1.29 -2.99
C THR A 21 -1.78 0.47 -4.25
N VAL A 22 -1.44 1.00 -5.43
CA VAL A 22 -1.51 0.25 -6.69
C VAL A 22 -0.53 -0.93 -6.68
N HIS A 23 0.67 -0.73 -6.13
CA HIS A 23 1.63 -1.82 -5.96
C HIS A 23 1.16 -2.86 -4.93
N VAL A 24 0.53 -2.44 -3.83
CA VAL A 24 -0.08 -3.37 -2.86
C VAL A 24 -1.13 -4.23 -3.56
N GLU A 25 -2.05 -3.63 -4.32
CA GLU A 25 -3.11 -4.36 -5.03
C GLU A 25 -2.53 -5.36 -6.04
N ARG A 26 -1.51 -4.95 -6.81
CA ARG A 26 -0.82 -5.84 -7.76
C ARG A 26 -0.17 -7.03 -7.08
N LEU A 27 0.52 -6.81 -5.96
CA LEU A 27 1.16 -7.88 -5.20
C LEU A 27 0.12 -8.82 -4.58
N LEU A 28 -1.00 -8.29 -4.07
CA LEU A 28 -2.09 -9.11 -3.54
C LEU A 28 -2.69 -10.02 -4.60
N LYS A 29 -2.98 -9.50 -5.80
CA LYS A 29 -3.47 -10.30 -6.94
C LYS A 29 -2.46 -11.36 -7.42
N LYS A 30 -1.17 -11.12 -7.21
CA LYS A 30 -0.10 -12.08 -7.57
C LYS A 30 -0.01 -13.24 -6.58
N TYR A 31 -0.12 -12.94 -5.27
CA TYR A 31 0.09 -13.94 -4.22
C TYR A 31 -1.19 -14.63 -3.74
N TYR A 32 -2.35 -14.01 -3.93
CA TYR A 32 -3.62 -14.49 -3.42
C TYR A 32 -4.69 -14.54 -4.53
N SER A 33 -5.63 -15.46 -4.37
CA SER A 33 -6.85 -15.47 -5.17
C SER A 33 -7.70 -14.23 -4.85
N LEU A 34 -8.46 -13.74 -5.83
CA LEU A 34 -9.38 -12.60 -5.66
C LEU A 34 -10.45 -12.82 -4.57
N ARG A 35 -10.71 -14.07 -4.21
CA ARG A 35 -11.67 -14.44 -3.15
C ARG A 35 -11.01 -14.61 -1.78
N ASP A 36 -9.69 -14.47 -1.68
CA ASP A 36 -9.00 -14.56 -0.40
C ASP A 36 -9.32 -13.31 0.44
N PRO A 37 -9.88 -13.45 1.65
CA PRO A 37 -10.21 -12.31 2.52
C PRO A 37 -9.01 -11.41 2.84
N ARG A 38 -7.77 -11.93 2.76
CA ARG A 38 -6.55 -11.14 2.97
C ARG A 38 -6.36 -10.08 1.90
N THR A 39 -7.04 -10.19 0.76
CA THR A 39 -7.01 -9.15 -0.30
C THR A 39 -7.88 -7.94 0.02
N TRP A 40 -8.75 -8.01 1.05
CA TRP A 40 -9.67 -6.94 1.43
C TRP A 40 -9.04 -5.86 2.32
N ILE A 41 -7.76 -5.59 2.11
CA ILE A 41 -7.07 -4.52 2.84
C ILE A 41 -7.57 -3.16 2.36
N THR A 42 -7.88 -2.29 3.31
CA THR A 42 -8.28 -0.91 3.04
C THR A 42 -7.08 0.01 2.89
N THR A 43 -7.25 1.12 2.17
CA THR A 43 -6.25 2.19 2.10
C THR A 43 -5.92 2.74 3.50
N GLY A 44 -6.89 2.83 4.40
CA GLY A 44 -6.67 3.24 5.78
C GLY A 44 -5.72 2.33 6.55
N GLU A 45 -5.79 1.02 6.33
CA GLU A 45 -4.84 0.06 6.94
C GLU A 45 -3.44 0.17 6.35
N VAL A 46 -3.33 0.38 5.03
CA VAL A 46 -2.04 0.64 4.37
C VAL A 46 -1.39 1.88 4.96
N ARG A 47 -2.14 2.99 5.08
CA ARG A 47 -1.67 4.25 5.68
C ARG A 47 -1.12 4.02 7.09
N ARG A 48 -1.91 3.40 7.97
CA ARG A 48 -1.50 3.16 9.37
C ARG A 48 -0.21 2.35 9.47
N ILE A 49 -0.03 1.37 8.59
CA ILE A 49 1.18 0.54 8.58
C ILE A 49 2.39 1.36 8.15
N LEU A 50 2.26 2.19 7.10
CA LEU A 50 3.34 3.08 6.66
C LEU A 50 3.73 4.09 7.74
N GLU A 51 2.73 4.73 8.37
CA GLU A 51 2.93 5.69 9.47
C GLU A 51 3.61 5.03 10.68
N ARG A 52 3.17 3.82 11.07
CA ARG A 52 3.77 3.06 12.16
C ARG A 52 5.23 2.69 11.90
N GLN A 53 5.59 2.48 10.64
CA GLN A 53 6.97 2.22 10.21
C GLN A 53 7.80 3.50 10.01
N GLY A 54 7.23 4.68 10.29
CA GLY A 54 7.90 5.97 10.12
C GLY A 54 8.21 6.31 8.66
N LEU A 55 7.47 5.72 7.71
CA LEU A 55 7.70 5.92 6.29
C LEU A 55 7.03 7.20 5.80
N VAL A 56 7.79 8.01 5.07
CA VAL A 56 7.29 9.22 4.43
C VAL A 56 6.64 8.86 3.10
N PHE A 57 5.42 9.32 2.88
CA PHE A 57 4.72 9.22 1.60
C PHE A 57 3.94 10.50 1.33
N GLY A 58 3.84 10.86 0.05
CA GLY A 58 3.09 12.02 -0.41
C GLY A 58 1.59 11.74 -0.44
N ASP A 59 0.81 12.63 0.16
CA ASP A 59 -0.63 12.70 -0.05
C ASP A 59 -0.92 13.68 -1.18
N SER A 60 -0.96 13.19 -2.43
CA SER A 60 -1.37 14.01 -3.59
C SER A 60 -2.85 14.45 -3.55
N TRP A 61 -3.54 14.24 -2.42
CA TRP A 61 -4.92 14.67 -2.16
C TRP A 61 -5.03 15.82 -1.15
N ALA A 62 -3.91 16.34 -0.61
CA ALA A 62 -3.90 17.59 0.15
C ALA A 62 -4.08 18.78 -0.82
N VAL A 63 -5.34 18.99 -1.23
CA VAL A 63 -5.75 20.25 -1.85
C VAL A 63 -5.62 21.34 -0.78
N ALA A 64 -5.00 22.46 -1.20
CA ALA A 64 -4.77 23.68 -0.43
C ALA A 64 -6.02 24.27 0.23
#